data_AF-A0A0P9HQ68-F1
#
_entry.id   AF-A0A0P9HQ68-F1
#
_cell.length_a   1.000
_cell.length_b   1.000
_cell.length_c   1.000
_cell.angle_alpha   90.00
_cell.angle_beta   90.00
_cell.angle_gamma   90.00
#
_symmetry.space_group_name_H-M   'P 1'
#
loop_
_entity.id
_entity.type
_entity.pdbx_description
1 polymer ?
#
loop_
_entity_poly.entity_id
_entity_poly.type
_entity_poly.pdbx_seq_one_letter_code
_entity_poly.pdbx_strand_id
1 'polypeptide(L)'
;MEKRMEPDVPENAGTKTPIRGKRLTRRTLLASIGMAGAALACGTVLRPSASGAGAGASVFESVYTNPPTNTLPIEGAAYPQVDFVRLLREHNETAVTLYAKVSGNRALEVLIPFKGKRCAHYAFAKDPNDDFMKLMNGAVSVMIPVNSPSGAVHASKQFDVLHSWSNKEFAFSVTPAGSGLPSQWLPEHVNVGTVYAVAQRIYFDDTEIADWTPETSFRPVKSVKIVQRMLGRHPSDPGNPLAEITCVQTASASGVSVKSKVKWLRPVTISTGYGMMFPVPGSFAAKLLTGCGRSYDAIATDGSATDLTENDQSSSYAYVHNSAGTNGEPDTMVALTIHDIAKTFRQGMPGRRAAGSIVWLQHRDAGMQKLYPQVFDRYTAAAGETYEAGGTYFIGELPLADRFFG
;
A
#
# COMPACT_ATOMS: atom_id res chain seq x y z
N MET A 1 -23.71 -75.75 45.74
CA MET A 1 -24.38 -74.65 46.48
C MET A 1 -23.83 -73.35 45.93
N GLU A 2 -24.56 -72.42 45.34
CA GLU A 2 -25.99 -72.29 45.06
C GLU A 2 -26.10 -71.26 43.92
N LYS A 3 -26.91 -71.57 42.90
CA LYS A 3 -27.37 -70.65 41.85
C LYS A 3 -28.35 -69.64 42.45
N ARG A 4 -28.40 -68.41 41.93
CA ARG A 4 -29.63 -67.59 41.78
C ARG A 4 -29.30 -66.43 40.82
N MET A 5 -29.80 -66.49 39.58
CA MET A 5 -31.13 -66.03 39.12
C MET A 5 -31.19 -64.50 38.98
N GLU A 6 -31.11 -64.05 37.73
CA GLU A 6 -31.72 -62.82 37.24
C GLU A 6 -33.24 -62.84 37.45
N PRO A 7 -33.87 -61.65 37.40
CA PRO A 7 -35.06 -61.53 36.59
C PRO A 7 -35.05 -60.33 35.63
N ASP A 8 -35.77 -60.54 34.53
CA ASP A 8 -36.06 -59.66 33.40
C ASP A 8 -36.81 -58.35 33.75
N VAL A 9 -36.40 -57.30 33.04
CA VAL A 9 -37.13 -56.23 32.29
C VAL A 9 -38.54 -55.79 32.76
N PRO A 10 -38.84 -54.48 32.72
CA PRO A 10 -39.61 -53.99 31.57
C PRO A 10 -39.09 -52.71 30.92
N GLU A 11 -39.38 -52.64 29.62
CA GLU A 11 -39.26 -51.50 28.71
C GLU A 11 -39.71 -50.18 29.33
N ASN A 12 -38.98 -49.11 29.01
CA ASN A 12 -39.66 -47.83 28.80
C ASN A 12 -39.04 -47.05 27.65
N ALA A 13 -39.91 -46.79 26.69
CA ALA A 13 -39.70 -46.00 25.50
C ALA A 13 -39.53 -44.51 25.86
N GLY A 14 -38.56 -43.86 25.22
CA GLY A 14 -38.30 -42.44 25.46
C GLY A 14 -37.35 -41.83 24.43
N THR A 15 -37.88 -41.61 23.23
CA THR A 15 -37.53 -40.49 22.33
C THR A 15 -36.05 -40.18 22.07
N LYS A 16 -35.48 -40.92 21.10
CA LYS A 16 -34.32 -40.51 20.31
C LYS A 16 -34.59 -39.16 19.63
N THR A 17 -33.91 -38.10 20.06
CA THR A 17 -33.78 -36.86 19.28
C THR A 17 -32.71 -37.09 18.21
N PRO A 18 -33.02 -36.92 16.92
CA PRO A 18 -32.04 -37.13 15.87
C PRO A 18 -31.02 -35.99 15.85
N ILE A 19 -29.74 -36.34 16.02
CA ILE A 19 -28.61 -35.50 15.64
C ILE A 19 -28.71 -35.30 14.12
N ARG A 20 -29.33 -34.18 13.73
CA ARG A 20 -29.49 -33.78 12.34
C ARG A 20 -28.14 -33.29 11.85
N GLY A 21 -27.32 -34.23 11.36
CA GLY A 21 -26.17 -33.94 10.52
C GLY A 21 -26.62 -33.11 9.33
N LYS A 22 -26.30 -31.82 9.34
CA LYS A 22 -26.45 -30.97 8.15
C LYS A 22 -25.38 -31.44 7.16
N ARG A 23 -25.82 -32.22 6.16
CA ARG A 23 -25.11 -32.35 4.89
C ARG A 23 -24.86 -30.93 4.36
N LEU A 24 -23.61 -30.49 4.42
CA LEU A 24 -23.12 -29.35 3.65
C LEU A 24 -23.21 -29.75 2.18
N THR A 25 -24.24 -29.23 1.51
CA THR A 25 -24.36 -29.32 0.05
C THR A 25 -23.30 -28.41 -0.58
N ARG A 26 -22.81 -28.79 -1.76
CA ARG A 26 -21.77 -28.12 -2.57
C ARG A 26 -22.03 -26.64 -2.94
N ARG A 27 -23.03 -25.99 -2.34
CA ARG A 27 -23.44 -24.60 -2.60
C ARG A 27 -22.98 -23.58 -1.55
N THR A 28 -22.24 -23.99 -0.52
CA THR A 28 -21.66 -23.06 0.49
C THR A 28 -20.13 -22.96 0.40
N LEU A 29 -19.52 -23.50 -0.66
CA LEU A 29 -18.07 -23.41 -0.92
C LEU A 29 -17.73 -22.45 -2.09
N LEU A 30 -18.68 -21.61 -2.52
CA LEU A 30 -18.52 -20.66 -3.64
C LEU A 30 -18.84 -19.21 -3.27
N ALA A 31 -18.91 -18.88 -1.98
CA ALA A 31 -19.07 -17.51 -1.50
C ALA A 31 -17.74 -16.82 -1.10
N SER A 32 -16.60 -17.47 -1.33
CA SER A 32 -15.25 -16.95 -1.01
C SER A 32 -14.33 -16.79 -2.24
N ILE A 33 -14.87 -16.89 -3.46
CA ILE A 33 -14.11 -16.71 -4.73
C ILE A 33 -14.82 -15.70 -5.67
N GLY A 34 -15.71 -14.86 -5.13
CA GLY A 34 -16.60 -14.02 -5.93
C GLY A 34 -16.43 -12.53 -5.72
N MET A 35 -15.24 -11.96 -5.97
CA MET A 35 -15.08 -10.55 -6.34
C MET A 35 -13.92 -10.40 -7.34
N ALA A 36 -14.06 -11.04 -8.49
CA ALA A 36 -13.43 -10.58 -9.72
C ALA A 36 -14.41 -9.59 -10.36
N GLY A 37 -14.20 -8.28 -10.13
CA GLY A 37 -15.15 -7.27 -10.58
C GLY A 37 -14.81 -5.84 -10.20
N ALA A 38 -13.58 -5.39 -10.51
CA ALA A 38 -13.23 -3.98 -10.68
C ALA A 38 -11.84 -3.84 -11.33
N ALA A 39 -11.62 -4.56 -12.44
CA ALA A 39 -10.48 -4.33 -13.32
C ALA A 39 -11.00 -3.71 -14.62
N LEU A 40 -11.37 -2.43 -14.58
CA LEU A 40 -11.36 -1.51 -15.74
C LEU A 40 -11.76 -0.10 -15.27
N ALA A 41 -10.76 0.74 -14.98
CA ALA A 41 -10.80 2.20 -15.14
C ALA A 41 -9.43 2.78 -14.75
N CYS A 42 -8.35 2.29 -15.36
CA CYS A 42 -7.21 3.17 -15.67
C CYS A 42 -7.44 3.72 -17.06
N GLY A 43 -8.56 4.43 -17.24
CA GLY A 43 -8.74 5.28 -18.40
C GLY A 43 -7.77 6.44 -18.23
N THR A 44 -6.78 6.53 -19.10
CA THR A 44 -6.18 7.82 -19.42
C THR A 44 -7.33 8.77 -19.74
N VAL A 45 -7.60 9.72 -18.85
CA VAL A 45 -8.44 10.88 -19.17
C VAL A 45 -7.64 11.69 -20.19
N LEU A 46 -7.79 11.33 -21.47
CA LEU A 46 -7.39 12.17 -22.58
C LEU A 46 -8.33 13.37 -22.57
N ARG A 47 -7.83 14.53 -22.13
CA ARG A 47 -8.52 15.80 -22.29
C ARG A 47 -8.84 16.01 -23.79
N PRO A 48 -10.09 16.30 -24.19
CA PRO A 48 -10.38 16.67 -25.56
C PRO A 48 -9.82 18.07 -25.83
N SER A 49 -8.84 18.17 -26.73
CA SER A 49 -8.48 19.43 -27.39
C SER A 49 -9.47 19.69 -28.52
N ALA A 50 -10.21 20.79 -28.45
CA ALA A 50 -11.10 21.23 -29.51
C ALA A 50 -10.30 21.48 -30.82
N SER A 51 -10.60 20.72 -31.86
CA SER A 51 -10.06 20.91 -33.21
C SER A 51 -10.99 21.81 -34.02
N GLY A 52 -10.55 23.04 -34.28
CA GLY A 52 -11.05 23.87 -35.37
C GLY A 52 -10.32 23.52 -36.67
N ALA A 53 -11.07 23.26 -37.73
CA ALA A 53 -10.55 22.93 -39.06
C ALA A 53 -9.87 24.14 -39.72
N GLY A 54 -8.75 23.89 -40.39
CA GLY A 54 -8.09 24.84 -41.28
C GLY A 54 -6.98 24.15 -42.07
N ALA A 55 -7.23 23.93 -43.37
CA ALA A 55 -6.27 23.35 -44.30
C ALA A 55 -5.17 24.36 -44.67
N GLY A 56 -3.92 23.88 -44.79
CA GLY A 56 -2.81 24.65 -45.32
C GLY A 56 -1.47 23.96 -45.08
N ALA A 57 -0.91 23.38 -46.14
CA ALA A 57 0.41 22.76 -46.13
C ALA A 57 1.53 23.79 -45.93
N SER A 58 2.48 23.53 -45.05
CA SER A 58 3.89 23.92 -45.25
C SER A 58 4.80 23.05 -44.37
N VAL A 59 5.91 22.61 -44.96
CA VAL A 59 7.00 21.91 -44.29
C VAL A 59 7.79 22.96 -43.51
N PHE A 60 7.79 22.86 -42.19
CA PHE A 60 8.64 23.65 -41.30
C PHE A 60 9.27 22.74 -40.25
N GLU A 61 10.59 22.65 -40.26
CA GLU A 61 11.38 22.13 -39.13
C GLU A 61 11.10 23.00 -37.90
N SER A 62 10.35 22.50 -36.93
CA SER A 62 10.21 23.17 -35.64
C SER A 62 11.37 22.75 -34.73
N VAL A 63 12.35 23.64 -34.60
CA VAL A 63 13.28 23.64 -33.47
C VAL A 63 12.43 23.79 -32.20
N TYR A 64 12.31 22.74 -31.41
CA TYR A 64 11.73 22.81 -30.07
C TYR A 64 12.70 23.60 -29.17
N THR A 65 12.58 24.92 -29.15
CA THR A 65 13.12 25.71 -28.05
C THR A 65 12.19 25.52 -26.86
N ASN A 66 12.68 24.86 -25.81
CA ASN A 66 12.00 24.79 -24.52
C ASN A 66 11.53 26.19 -24.11
N PRO A 67 10.25 26.40 -23.73
CA PRO A 67 9.85 27.67 -23.16
C PRO A 67 10.68 27.92 -21.89
N PRO A 68 11.08 29.17 -21.61
CA PRO A 68 11.79 29.49 -20.39
C PRO A 68 10.93 29.06 -19.20
N THR A 69 11.47 28.14 -18.40
CA THR A 69 10.95 27.81 -17.08
C THR A 69 10.99 29.09 -16.26
N ASN A 70 9.85 29.79 -16.17
CA ASN A 70 9.61 30.84 -15.18
C ASN A 70 9.55 30.19 -13.80
N THR A 71 10.71 29.77 -13.28
CA THR A 71 10.91 29.57 -11.85
C THR A 71 11.04 30.96 -11.24
N LEU A 72 9.92 31.57 -10.90
CA LEU A 72 9.95 32.70 -9.98
C LEU A 72 10.62 32.21 -8.69
N PRO A 73 11.68 32.88 -8.20
CA PRO A 73 12.27 32.53 -6.93
C PRO A 73 11.22 32.86 -5.86
N ILE A 74 10.59 31.84 -5.31
CA ILE A 74 9.81 31.98 -4.09
C ILE A 74 10.83 32.11 -2.95
N GLU A 75 11.41 33.30 -2.80
CA GLU A 75 12.09 33.74 -1.57
C GLU A 75 11.04 34.03 -0.49
N GLY A 76 10.25 33.01 -0.15
CA GLY A 76 9.54 32.96 1.12
C GLY A 76 10.38 32.11 2.06
N ALA A 77 10.66 32.59 3.28
CA ALA A 77 11.29 31.77 4.31
C ALA A 77 10.59 30.40 4.33
N ALA A 78 11.35 29.32 4.08
CA ALA A 78 10.79 27.99 4.06
C ALA A 78 10.17 27.73 5.43
N TYR A 79 8.83 27.76 5.51
CA TYR A 79 8.15 27.37 6.73
C TYR A 79 8.62 25.95 7.09
N PRO A 80 8.97 25.70 8.35
CA PRO A 80 9.41 24.37 8.75
C PRO A 80 8.28 23.38 8.41
N GLN A 81 8.60 22.37 7.60
CA GLN A 81 7.61 21.35 7.25
C GLN A 81 7.25 20.54 8.50
N VAL A 82 5.96 20.25 8.66
CA VAL A 82 5.50 19.29 9.67
C VAL A 82 5.84 17.89 9.18
N ASP A 83 6.58 17.13 9.99
CA ASP A 83 6.77 15.69 9.79
C ASP A 83 5.71 14.94 10.61
N PHE A 84 4.63 14.51 9.96
CA PHE A 84 3.52 13.84 10.64
C PHE A 84 3.91 12.48 11.23
N VAL A 85 4.87 11.77 10.61
CA VAL A 85 5.39 10.52 11.19
C VAL A 85 6.13 10.81 12.48
N ARG A 86 7.00 11.84 12.50
CA ARG A 86 7.70 12.24 13.71
C ARG A 86 6.73 12.74 14.79
N LEU A 87 5.78 13.60 14.41
CA LEU A 87 4.74 14.12 15.31
C LEU A 87 3.97 12.99 15.99
N LEU A 88 3.48 12.01 15.21
CA LEU A 88 2.76 10.87 15.77
C LEU A 88 3.66 10.02 16.67
N ARG A 89 4.91 9.79 16.32
CA ARG A 89 5.85 9.04 17.16
C ARG A 89 6.14 9.73 18.50
N GLU A 90 6.24 11.06 18.50
CA GLU A 90 6.47 11.86 19.71
C GLU A 90 5.22 11.90 20.59
N HIS A 91 4.03 11.90 19.99
CA HIS A 91 2.75 11.93 20.71
C HIS A 91 2.28 10.55 21.23
N ASN A 92 2.73 9.46 20.59
CA ASN A 92 2.30 8.11 20.94
C ASN A 92 3.37 7.38 21.78
N GLU A 93 2.91 6.60 22.75
CA GLU A 93 3.78 5.70 23.50
C GLU A 93 4.20 4.55 22.59
N THR A 94 5.37 4.66 21.97
CA THR A 94 5.92 3.59 21.13
C THR A 94 6.70 2.61 22.00
N ALA A 95 6.17 1.40 22.17
CA ALA A 95 6.87 0.33 22.84
C ALA A 95 8.09 -0.12 22.00
N VAL A 96 9.20 -0.44 22.68
CA VAL A 96 10.38 -1.04 22.01
C VAL A 96 10.04 -2.42 21.45
N THR A 97 9.11 -3.12 22.09
CA THR A 97 8.60 -4.41 21.65
C THR A 97 7.41 -4.20 20.71
N LEU A 98 7.51 -4.80 19.52
CA LEU A 98 6.39 -5.04 18.61
C LEU A 98 6.06 -6.53 18.58
N TYR A 99 5.01 -6.90 17.87
CA TYR A 99 4.59 -8.30 17.77
C TYR A 99 4.46 -8.69 16.31
N ALA A 100 4.91 -9.88 15.95
CA ALA A 100 4.83 -10.38 14.59
C ALA A 100 4.36 -11.83 14.56
N LYS A 101 3.77 -12.22 13.45
CA LYS A 101 3.48 -13.63 13.17
C LYS A 101 3.58 -13.90 11.68
N VAL A 102 3.90 -15.14 11.33
CA VAL A 102 3.60 -15.67 10.00
C VAL A 102 2.10 -15.96 9.93
N SER A 103 1.41 -15.39 8.95
CA SER A 103 -0.05 -15.56 8.79
C SER A 103 -0.43 -16.46 7.61
N GLY A 104 0.53 -16.79 6.75
CA GLY A 104 0.31 -17.58 5.55
C GLY A 104 1.60 -17.86 4.80
N ASN A 105 1.49 -18.62 3.72
CA ASN A 105 2.59 -18.79 2.79
C ASN A 105 2.97 -17.44 2.17
N ARG A 106 4.19 -16.96 2.44
CA ARG A 106 4.65 -15.62 2.05
C ARG A 106 3.71 -14.50 2.53
N ALA A 107 3.14 -14.66 3.72
CA ALA A 107 2.32 -13.64 4.38
C ALA A 107 2.67 -13.52 5.87
N LEU A 108 2.72 -12.29 6.37
CA LEU A 108 2.98 -11.99 7.78
C LEU A 108 2.21 -10.76 8.23
N GLU A 109 1.99 -10.68 9.54
CA GLU A 109 1.35 -9.55 10.20
C GLU A 109 2.28 -8.98 11.28
N VAL A 110 2.23 -7.66 11.46
CA VAL A 110 3.01 -6.93 12.47
C VAL A 110 2.11 -5.98 13.24
N LEU A 111 2.20 -6.00 14.57
CA LEU A 111 1.51 -5.11 15.49
C LEU A 111 2.52 -4.18 16.14
N ILE A 112 2.31 -2.87 16.01
CA ILE A 112 3.15 -1.83 16.62
C ILE A 112 2.29 -1.09 17.64
N PRO A 113 2.51 -1.30 18.95
CA PRO A 113 1.75 -0.61 20.00
C PRO A 113 1.98 0.90 19.91
N PHE A 114 0.91 1.69 20.09
CA PHE A 114 1.01 3.16 20.11
C PHE A 114 0.22 3.83 21.25
N LYS A 115 -0.77 3.16 21.87
CA LYS A 115 -1.50 3.68 23.03
C LYS A 115 -2.24 2.59 23.80
N GLY A 116 -1.83 2.33 25.05
CA GLY A 116 -2.45 1.29 25.88
C GLY A 116 -2.51 -0.06 25.16
N LYS A 117 -3.72 -0.59 24.91
CA LYS A 117 -3.92 -1.86 24.20
C LYS A 117 -4.05 -1.72 22.68
N ARG A 118 -4.06 -0.50 22.14
CA ARG A 118 -4.22 -0.26 20.69
C ARG A 118 -2.88 -0.34 19.98
N CYS A 119 -2.94 -0.84 18.75
CA CYS A 119 -1.76 -1.01 17.91
C CYS A 119 -2.06 -0.74 16.45
N ALA A 120 -1.02 -0.34 15.73
CA ALA A 120 -0.99 -0.32 14.28
C ALA A 120 -0.77 -1.75 13.80
N HIS A 121 -1.70 -2.26 13.01
CA HIS A 121 -1.68 -3.61 12.47
C HIS A 121 -1.36 -3.55 10.97
N TYR A 122 -0.15 -3.93 10.61
CA TYR A 122 0.31 -4.01 9.22
C TYR A 122 0.30 -5.45 8.74
N ALA A 123 -0.13 -5.66 7.50
CA ALA A 123 -0.07 -6.95 6.84
C ALA A 123 0.79 -6.86 5.59
N PHE A 124 1.65 -7.86 5.39
CA PHE A 124 2.48 -8.01 4.21
C PHE A 124 2.19 -9.35 3.59
N ALA A 125 2.02 -9.40 2.28
CA ALA A 125 1.81 -10.65 1.57
C ALA A 125 2.34 -10.56 0.15
N LYS A 126 2.72 -11.72 -0.38
CA LYS A 126 2.97 -11.91 -1.80
C LYS A 126 1.65 -11.72 -2.57
N ASP A 127 1.71 -11.03 -3.70
CA ASP A 127 0.59 -10.97 -4.63
C ASP A 127 0.27 -12.38 -5.19
N PRO A 128 -1.01 -12.74 -5.43
CA PRO A 128 -1.33 -14.04 -6.01
C PRO A 128 -0.67 -14.32 -7.37
N ASN A 129 -0.42 -13.27 -8.16
CA ASN A 129 0.05 -13.41 -9.53
C ASN A 129 1.52 -12.95 -9.70
N ASP A 130 2.06 -12.21 -8.73
CA ASP A 130 3.44 -11.71 -8.69
C ASP A 130 4.21 -12.22 -7.46
N ASP A 131 5.52 -12.40 -7.56
CA ASP A 131 6.35 -12.76 -6.41
C ASP A 131 6.63 -11.58 -5.45
N PHE A 132 6.19 -10.37 -5.79
CA PHE A 132 6.39 -9.19 -4.96
C PHE A 132 5.59 -9.27 -3.66
N MET A 133 6.27 -9.27 -2.51
CA MET A 133 5.63 -9.03 -1.22
C MET A 133 5.42 -7.53 -1.04
N LYS A 134 4.16 -7.11 -0.95
CA LYS A 134 3.76 -5.71 -0.76
C LYS A 134 3.24 -5.47 0.65
N LEU A 135 3.30 -4.23 1.10
CA LEU A 135 2.52 -3.75 2.24
C LEU A 135 1.05 -3.76 1.83
N MET A 136 0.37 -4.86 2.14
CA MET A 136 -1.03 -5.08 1.82
C MET A 136 -1.88 -4.07 2.57
N ASN A 137 -1.93 -4.20 3.89
CA ASN A 137 -2.92 -3.52 4.72
C ASN A 137 -2.27 -2.74 5.87
N GLY A 138 -3.02 -1.77 6.38
CA GLY A 138 -2.74 -1.05 7.61
C GLY A 138 -4.06 -0.77 8.32
N ALA A 139 -4.16 -1.18 9.56
CA ALA A 139 -5.38 -1.12 10.35
C ALA A 139 -5.07 -0.69 11.78
N VAL A 140 -6.11 -0.30 12.52
CA VAL A 140 -6.06 -0.24 13.98
C VAL A 140 -6.60 -1.53 14.56
N SER A 141 -5.90 -2.08 15.55
CA SER A 141 -6.32 -3.27 16.29
C SER A 141 -6.18 -3.07 17.79
N VAL A 142 -6.89 -3.92 18.54
CA VAL A 142 -6.70 -4.07 19.99
C VAL A 142 -5.93 -5.36 20.25
N MET A 143 -4.85 -5.26 21.02
CA MET A 143 -4.07 -6.40 21.47
C MET A 143 -4.74 -7.09 22.65
N ILE A 144 -4.86 -8.42 22.57
CA ILE A 144 -5.47 -9.28 23.59
C ILE A 144 -4.36 -10.24 24.07
N PRO A 145 -3.88 -10.10 25.33
CA PRO A 145 -2.88 -11.01 25.86
C PRO A 145 -3.34 -12.47 25.82
N VAL A 146 -2.45 -13.37 25.43
CA VAL A 146 -2.64 -14.81 25.60
C VAL A 146 -2.11 -15.18 26.97
N ASN A 147 -2.85 -16.00 27.73
CA ASN A 147 -2.37 -16.56 29.00
C ASN A 147 -1.25 -17.57 28.73
N SER A 148 -0.05 -17.07 28.41
CA SER A 148 1.14 -17.83 28.06
C SER A 148 2.39 -17.12 28.63
N PRO A 149 3.40 -17.86 29.12
CA PRO A 149 4.68 -17.28 29.54
C PRO A 149 5.44 -16.54 28.44
N SER A 150 5.13 -16.81 27.17
CA SER A 150 5.83 -16.22 26.01
C SER A 150 5.52 -14.73 25.75
N GLY A 151 4.55 -14.15 26.46
CA GLY A 151 4.06 -12.80 26.18
C GLY A 151 3.32 -12.67 24.84
N ALA A 152 2.84 -13.79 24.29
CA ALA A 152 2.11 -13.79 23.03
C ALA A 152 0.78 -13.03 23.11
N VAL A 153 0.32 -12.50 21.98
CA VAL A 153 -0.94 -11.75 21.88
C VAL A 153 -1.78 -12.21 20.69
N HIS A 154 -3.09 -11.97 20.76
CA HIS A 154 -3.98 -11.91 19.60
C HIS A 154 -4.30 -10.45 19.26
N ALA A 155 -4.79 -10.22 18.05
CA ALA A 155 -5.28 -8.91 17.61
C ALA A 155 -6.75 -9.00 17.22
N SER A 156 -7.55 -8.04 17.69
CA SER A 156 -8.91 -7.80 17.21
C SER A 156 -8.92 -6.53 16.36
N LYS A 157 -9.07 -6.70 15.05
CA LYS A 157 -9.13 -5.59 14.10
C LYS A 157 -10.36 -4.72 14.35
N GLN A 158 -10.15 -3.41 14.39
CA GLN A 158 -11.21 -2.42 14.57
C GLN A 158 -11.63 -1.84 13.21
N PHE A 159 -10.70 -1.21 12.48
CA PHE A 159 -10.94 -0.62 11.17
C PHE A 159 -9.66 -0.51 10.35
N ASP A 160 -9.79 -0.34 9.03
CA ASP A 160 -8.68 -0.13 8.10
C ASP A 160 -8.36 1.36 7.94
N VAL A 161 -7.09 1.67 7.74
CA VAL A 161 -6.58 3.02 7.46
C VAL A 161 -5.66 3.07 6.23
N LEU A 162 -5.11 1.94 5.79
CA LEU A 162 -4.42 1.81 4.50
C LEU A 162 -5.14 0.76 3.65
N HIS A 163 -5.29 1.00 2.36
CA HIS A 163 -6.06 0.08 1.52
C HIS A 163 -5.27 -1.17 1.09
N SER A 164 -5.88 -2.36 1.24
CA SER A 164 -5.29 -3.71 1.06
C SER A 164 -4.74 -4.07 -0.34
N TRP A 165 -5.43 -3.68 -1.41
CA TRP A 165 -5.13 -4.11 -2.79
C TRP A 165 -4.23 -3.17 -3.60
N SER A 166 -3.93 -1.97 -3.08
CA SER A 166 -3.13 -0.99 -3.81
C SER A 166 -1.66 -1.07 -3.39
N ASN A 167 -0.79 -1.10 -4.40
CA ASN A 167 0.65 -0.91 -4.22
C ASN A 167 0.92 0.42 -3.50
N LYS A 168 1.93 0.40 -2.63
CA LYS A 168 2.36 1.54 -1.80
C LYS A 168 3.78 1.95 -2.13
N GLU A 169 4.61 0.99 -2.50
CA GLU A 169 6.04 1.15 -2.73
C GLU A 169 6.32 1.89 -4.05
N PHE A 170 5.87 1.30 -5.17
CA PHE A 170 5.98 1.86 -6.51
C PHE A 170 5.01 1.16 -7.48
N ALA A 171 4.80 1.74 -8.66
CA ALA A 171 4.13 1.08 -9.78
C ALA A 171 4.52 1.77 -11.09
N PHE A 172 4.95 1.00 -12.10
CA PHE A 172 5.33 1.51 -13.43
C PHE A 172 4.54 0.81 -14.51
N SER A 173 3.95 1.57 -15.43
CA SER A 173 3.40 1.02 -16.66
C SER A 173 4.47 1.10 -17.75
N VAL A 174 5.01 -0.05 -18.15
CA VAL A 174 6.20 -0.13 -19.01
C VAL A 174 6.02 -1.09 -20.18
N THR A 175 6.74 -0.83 -21.25
CA THR A 175 6.89 -1.73 -22.41
C THR A 175 8.36 -1.70 -22.87
N PRO A 176 8.92 -2.80 -23.44
CA PRO A 176 10.23 -2.71 -24.06
C PRO A 176 10.22 -1.65 -25.17
N ALA A 177 11.20 -0.75 -25.17
CA ALA A 177 11.22 0.37 -26.09
C ALA A 177 11.23 -0.11 -27.56
N GLY A 178 10.39 0.48 -28.40
CA GLY A 178 10.28 0.14 -29.82
C GLY A 178 9.64 -1.21 -30.15
N SER A 179 9.18 -1.98 -29.15
CA SER A 179 8.64 -3.34 -29.39
C SER A 179 7.23 -3.38 -30.00
N GLY A 180 6.46 -2.29 -29.91
CA GLY A 180 5.04 -2.28 -30.26
C GLY A 180 4.13 -3.05 -29.29
N LEU A 181 4.67 -3.64 -28.22
CA LEU A 181 3.90 -4.35 -27.20
C LEU A 181 3.12 -3.37 -26.31
N PRO A 182 1.93 -3.78 -25.81
CA PRO A 182 1.17 -2.97 -24.86
C PRO A 182 1.95 -2.74 -23.56
N SER A 183 1.71 -1.62 -22.88
CA SER A 183 2.32 -1.40 -21.57
C SER A 183 1.73 -2.31 -20.50
N GLN A 184 2.57 -2.76 -19.57
CA GLN A 184 2.20 -3.62 -18.45
C GLN A 184 2.66 -3.02 -17.13
N TRP A 185 1.92 -3.27 -16.06
CA TRP A 185 2.23 -2.73 -14.72
C TRP A 185 3.26 -3.59 -13.99
N LEU A 186 4.29 -2.94 -13.44
CA LEU A 186 5.32 -3.53 -12.57
C LEU A 186 5.33 -2.79 -11.22
N PRO A 187 4.98 -3.42 -10.09
CA PRO A 187 4.39 -4.76 -10.01
C PRO A 187 2.97 -4.74 -10.59
N GLU A 188 2.43 -5.93 -10.81
CA GLU A 188 1.17 -6.17 -11.50
C GLU A 188 -0.04 -5.46 -10.86
N HIS A 189 -0.96 -5.00 -11.72
CA HIS A 189 -2.26 -4.44 -11.34
C HIS A 189 -3.49 -5.17 -11.96
N VAL A 190 -3.28 -6.13 -12.88
CA VAL A 190 -4.35 -6.62 -13.79
C VAL A 190 -4.42 -8.15 -13.94
N ASN A 191 -4.04 -8.90 -12.92
CA ASN A 191 -4.06 -10.38 -12.94
C ASN A 191 -3.09 -11.01 -13.97
N VAL A 192 -1.96 -10.33 -14.24
CA VAL A 192 -0.89 -10.77 -15.16
C VAL A 192 0.49 -10.58 -14.55
N GLY A 193 1.13 -11.69 -14.16
CA GLY A 193 2.45 -11.67 -13.50
C GLY A 193 3.52 -10.93 -14.30
N THR A 194 4.25 -10.02 -13.63
CA THR A 194 5.32 -9.21 -14.19
C THR A 194 6.58 -9.14 -13.32
N VAL A 195 6.53 -9.52 -12.05
CA VAL A 195 7.64 -9.43 -11.10
C VAL A 195 7.90 -10.79 -10.43
N TYR A 196 9.11 -11.30 -10.62
CA TYR A 196 9.50 -12.65 -10.19
C TYR A 196 10.69 -12.61 -9.24
N ALA A 197 10.65 -13.40 -8.17
CA ALA A 197 11.68 -13.39 -7.14
C ALA A 197 12.98 -14.02 -7.63
N VAL A 198 14.08 -13.31 -7.41
CA VAL A 198 15.46 -13.86 -7.45
C VAL A 198 15.88 -14.28 -6.05
N ALA A 199 15.57 -13.44 -5.06
CA ALA A 199 15.74 -13.73 -3.64
C ALA A 199 14.67 -12.98 -2.83
N GLN A 200 14.08 -13.65 -1.86
CA GLN A 200 13.13 -13.04 -0.94
C GLN A 200 13.31 -13.63 0.45
N ARG A 201 13.81 -12.81 1.36
CA ARG A 201 14.17 -13.19 2.73
C ARG A 201 13.44 -12.32 3.74
N ILE A 202 13.05 -12.92 4.85
CA ILE A 202 12.38 -12.24 5.94
C ILE A 202 13.16 -12.45 7.22
N TYR A 203 13.29 -11.40 8.01
CA TYR A 203 14.00 -11.43 9.26
C TYR A 203 13.11 -10.91 10.37
N PHE A 204 13.05 -11.65 11.48
CA PHE A 204 12.56 -11.15 12.76
C PHE A 204 13.79 -10.99 13.65
N ASP A 205 14.08 -9.76 14.09
CA ASP A 205 15.27 -9.44 14.90
C ASP A 205 16.57 -10.01 14.32
N ASP A 206 16.76 -9.76 13.02
CA ASP A 206 17.89 -10.24 12.20
C ASP A 206 18.02 -11.78 12.07
N THR A 207 17.07 -12.54 12.62
CA THR A 207 16.96 -13.98 12.41
C THR A 207 16.07 -14.28 11.21
N GLU A 208 16.63 -14.97 10.21
CA GLU A 208 15.87 -15.33 9.00
C GLU A 208 14.73 -16.31 9.32
N ILE A 209 13.52 -16.00 8.84
CA ILE A 209 12.34 -16.85 8.96
C ILE A 209 12.16 -17.63 7.66
N ALA A 210 12.51 -18.91 7.70
CA ALA A 210 12.37 -19.83 6.57
C ALA A 210 11.07 -20.67 6.62
N ASP A 211 10.50 -20.86 7.82
CA ASP A 211 9.23 -21.55 8.01
C ASP A 211 8.06 -20.59 7.79
N TRP A 212 7.17 -20.98 6.89
CA TRP A 212 5.97 -20.23 6.50
C TRP A 212 4.68 -20.81 7.05
N THR A 213 4.79 -21.73 8.02
CA THR A 213 3.65 -22.30 8.72
C THR A 213 2.91 -21.17 9.45
N PRO A 214 1.58 -21.01 9.23
CA PRO A 214 0.81 -19.98 9.91
C PRO A 214 0.84 -20.17 11.43
N GLU A 215 1.13 -19.10 12.14
CA GLU A 215 1.13 -19.03 13.59
C GLU A 215 -0.23 -18.51 14.09
N THR A 216 -0.73 -19.07 15.21
CA THR A 216 -2.05 -18.70 15.77
C THR A 216 -2.02 -17.45 16.64
N SER A 217 -0.83 -17.06 17.12
CA SER A 217 -0.62 -15.91 18.00
C SER A 217 0.60 -15.12 17.55
N PHE A 218 0.65 -13.85 17.90
CA PHE A 218 1.80 -13.00 17.63
C PHE A 218 2.84 -13.15 18.73
N ARG A 219 4.11 -13.27 18.33
CA ARG A 219 5.26 -13.31 19.25
C ARG A 219 5.96 -11.96 19.34
N PRO A 220 6.56 -11.62 20.49
CA PRO A 220 7.31 -10.37 20.64
C PRO A 220 8.56 -10.38 19.75
N VAL A 221 8.85 -9.24 19.13
CA VAL A 221 10.03 -8.94 18.31
C VAL A 221 10.38 -7.45 18.46
N LYS A 222 11.53 -7.00 17.95
CA LYS A 222 11.92 -5.58 17.87
C LYS A 222 11.85 -5.02 16.44
N SER A 223 11.93 -5.89 15.44
CA SER A 223 11.84 -5.50 14.03
C SER A 223 11.43 -6.67 13.14
N VAL A 224 10.74 -6.35 12.05
CA VAL A 224 10.51 -7.25 10.92
C VAL A 224 11.09 -6.61 9.68
N LYS A 225 11.94 -7.33 8.94
CA LYS A 225 12.58 -6.85 7.72
C LYS A 225 12.35 -7.82 6.57
N ILE A 226 11.83 -7.32 5.46
CA ILE A 226 11.59 -8.05 4.21
C ILE A 226 12.59 -7.53 3.19
N VAL A 227 13.48 -8.40 2.70
CA VAL A 227 14.49 -8.07 1.69
C VAL A 227 14.19 -8.82 0.41
N GLN A 228 13.95 -8.08 -0.67
CA GLN A 228 13.52 -8.62 -1.95
C GLN A 228 14.48 -8.19 -3.05
N ARG A 229 14.90 -9.15 -3.87
CA ARG A 229 15.56 -8.96 -5.17
C ARG A 229 14.74 -9.69 -6.20
N MET A 230 14.33 -9.00 -7.25
CA MET A 230 13.37 -9.50 -8.22
C MET A 230 13.73 -9.07 -9.64
N LEU A 231 13.13 -9.74 -10.62
CA LEU A 231 13.18 -9.37 -12.02
C LEU A 231 11.80 -8.94 -12.49
N GLY A 232 11.72 -7.74 -13.05
CA GLY A 232 10.57 -7.29 -13.83
C GLY A 232 10.65 -7.86 -15.25
N ARG A 233 9.57 -8.46 -15.74
CA ARG A 233 9.47 -9.06 -17.08
C ARG A 233 8.17 -8.62 -17.75
N HIS A 234 8.23 -8.48 -19.07
CA HIS A 234 7.00 -8.32 -19.85
C HIS A 234 6.38 -9.71 -20.09
N PRO A 235 5.06 -9.90 -19.90
CA PRO A 235 4.42 -11.22 -20.05
C PRO A 235 4.55 -11.79 -21.47
N SER A 236 4.57 -10.94 -22.50
CA SER A 236 4.80 -11.35 -23.89
C SER A 236 6.29 -11.43 -24.29
N ASP A 237 7.22 -11.13 -23.38
CA ASP A 237 8.67 -11.24 -23.62
C ASP A 237 9.39 -11.72 -22.33
N PRO A 238 9.04 -12.90 -21.79
CA PRO A 238 9.49 -13.34 -20.47
C PRO A 238 10.98 -13.73 -20.43
N GLY A 239 11.60 -13.99 -21.58
CA GLY A 239 13.01 -14.35 -21.70
C GLY A 239 13.97 -13.16 -21.59
N ASN A 240 13.47 -11.94 -21.70
CA ASN A 240 14.29 -10.73 -21.75
C ASN A 240 13.85 -9.72 -20.69
N PRO A 241 14.34 -9.85 -19.44
CA PRO A 241 13.94 -9.01 -18.32
C PRO A 241 14.04 -7.50 -18.60
N LEU A 242 13.05 -6.76 -18.09
CA LEU A 242 12.98 -5.30 -18.19
C LEU A 242 13.82 -4.63 -17.10
N ALA A 243 13.78 -5.17 -15.89
CA ALA A 243 14.36 -4.51 -14.71
C ALA A 243 14.86 -5.48 -13.64
N GLU A 244 15.87 -5.05 -12.90
CA GLU A 244 16.19 -5.55 -11.57
C GLU A 244 15.51 -4.66 -10.53
N ILE A 245 14.80 -5.28 -9.59
CA ILE A 245 14.08 -4.57 -8.54
C ILE A 245 14.63 -5.04 -7.20
N THR A 246 15.08 -4.10 -6.38
CA THR A 246 15.41 -4.33 -4.97
C THR A 246 14.40 -3.58 -4.11
N CYS A 247 13.78 -4.26 -3.16
CA CYS A 247 12.86 -3.63 -2.21
C CYS A 247 13.15 -4.13 -0.80
N VAL A 248 13.34 -3.19 0.12
CA VAL A 248 13.50 -3.46 1.55
C VAL A 248 12.36 -2.79 2.29
N GLN A 249 11.59 -3.58 3.03
CA GLN A 249 10.54 -3.09 3.92
C GLN A 249 10.94 -3.43 5.35
N THR A 250 10.85 -2.47 6.26
CA THR A 250 11.21 -2.65 7.68
C THR A 250 10.11 -2.11 8.57
N ALA A 251 9.46 -2.98 9.33
CA ALA A 251 8.56 -2.61 10.41
C ALA A 251 9.33 -2.56 11.74
N SER A 252 9.20 -1.45 12.46
CA SER A 252 9.83 -1.19 13.75
C SER A 252 8.94 -0.27 14.60
N ALA A 253 9.35 0.07 15.83
CA ALA A 253 8.68 1.11 16.62
C ALA A 253 8.55 2.48 15.88
N SER A 254 9.32 2.70 14.81
CA SER A 254 9.23 3.91 13.98
C SER A 254 8.23 3.81 12.83
N GLY A 255 7.43 2.75 12.74
CA GLY A 255 6.50 2.49 11.63
C GLY A 255 7.06 1.52 10.58
N VAL A 256 6.51 1.58 9.38
CA VAL A 256 6.91 0.75 8.23
C VAL A 256 7.68 1.59 7.22
N SER A 257 8.99 1.41 7.18
CA SER A 257 9.89 2.05 6.22
C SER A 257 10.03 1.19 4.96
N VAL A 258 9.94 1.83 3.80
CA VAL A 258 10.12 1.22 2.48
C VAL A 258 11.32 1.89 1.81
N LYS A 259 12.17 1.07 1.18
CA LYS A 259 13.21 1.52 0.25
C LYS A 259 13.19 0.64 -0.98
N SER A 260 12.90 1.23 -2.13
CA SER A 260 12.85 0.55 -3.41
C SER A 260 13.87 1.13 -4.38
N LYS A 261 14.49 0.26 -5.17
CA LYS A 261 15.37 0.60 -6.27
C LYS A 261 15.02 -0.23 -7.48
N VAL A 262 14.80 0.41 -8.61
CA VAL A 262 14.57 -0.22 -9.91
C VAL A 262 15.71 0.15 -10.84
N LYS A 263 16.37 -0.84 -11.42
CA LYS A 263 17.40 -0.66 -12.44
C LYS A 263 16.91 -1.27 -13.74
N TRP A 264 16.83 -0.47 -14.80
CA TRP A 264 16.41 -0.95 -16.11
C TRP A 264 17.54 -1.76 -16.76
N LEU A 265 17.24 -2.97 -17.23
CA LEU A 265 18.23 -3.87 -17.82
C LEU A 265 18.37 -3.69 -19.34
N ARG A 266 17.38 -3.05 -19.95
CA ARG A 266 17.30 -2.72 -21.37
C ARG A 266 16.47 -1.44 -21.52
N PRO A 267 16.50 -0.79 -22.70
CA PRO A 267 15.64 0.36 -22.93
C PRO A 267 14.16 0.01 -22.78
N VAL A 268 13.43 0.82 -22.02
CA VAL A 268 11.98 0.67 -21.79
C VAL A 268 11.26 2.00 -21.97
N THR A 269 10.04 1.96 -22.49
CA THR A 269 9.14 3.11 -22.46
C THR A 269 8.23 2.99 -21.24
N ILE A 270 8.35 3.96 -20.34
CA ILE A 270 7.52 4.14 -19.14
C ILE A 270 6.41 5.11 -19.52
N SER A 271 5.17 4.61 -19.64
CA SER A 271 4.03 5.47 -19.95
C SER A 271 3.64 6.33 -18.73
N THR A 272 3.70 5.74 -17.54
CA THR A 272 3.51 6.41 -16.25
C THR A 272 4.21 5.64 -15.14
N GLY A 273 4.59 6.32 -14.06
CA GLY A 273 5.30 5.72 -12.95
C GLY A 273 5.05 6.45 -11.64
N TYR A 274 4.93 5.69 -10.56
CA TYR A 274 4.65 6.21 -9.23
C TYR A 274 5.63 5.66 -8.19
N GLY A 275 5.92 6.45 -7.17
CA GLY A 275 6.62 6.01 -5.96
C GLY A 275 5.87 6.44 -4.71
N MET A 276 5.95 5.62 -3.65
CA MET A 276 5.40 5.94 -2.33
C MET A 276 3.95 6.43 -2.36
N MET A 277 3.06 5.64 -2.96
CA MET A 277 1.64 5.94 -3.04
C MET A 277 0.96 5.83 -1.67
N PHE A 278 -0.08 6.62 -1.42
CA PHE A 278 -0.78 6.62 -0.13
C PHE A 278 -2.28 6.30 -0.30
N PRO A 279 -2.63 5.01 -0.49
CA PRO A 279 -4.01 4.57 -0.60
C PRO A 279 -4.65 4.35 0.77
N VAL A 280 -5.82 4.93 0.98
CA VAL A 280 -6.61 4.82 2.21
C VAL A 280 -8.07 4.46 1.88
N PRO A 281 -8.81 3.79 2.79
CA PRO A 281 -10.24 3.55 2.58
C PRO A 281 -11.01 4.86 2.46
N GLY A 282 -11.94 4.96 1.52
CA GLY A 282 -12.80 6.14 1.34
C GLY A 282 -13.66 6.42 2.58
N SER A 283 -14.04 5.39 3.32
CA SER A 283 -14.73 5.52 4.61
C SER A 283 -13.87 6.15 5.71
N PHE A 284 -12.54 6.14 5.59
CA PHE A 284 -11.63 6.75 6.55
C PHE A 284 -11.21 8.16 6.11
N ALA A 285 -10.98 8.36 4.82
CA ALA A 285 -10.41 9.58 4.27
C ALA A 285 -11.38 10.78 4.30
N ALA A 286 -11.22 11.67 5.28
CA ALA A 286 -11.93 12.95 5.28
C ALA A 286 -11.08 14.06 4.65
N LYS A 287 -9.83 14.18 5.11
CA LYS A 287 -8.88 15.18 4.60
C LYS A 287 -7.49 14.60 4.44
N LEU A 288 -6.77 15.14 3.46
CA LEU A 288 -5.34 14.97 3.29
C LEU A 288 -4.63 16.24 3.76
N LEU A 289 -3.72 16.09 4.71
CA LEU A 289 -2.85 17.13 5.23
C LEU A 289 -1.46 17.00 4.62
N THR A 290 -0.77 18.11 4.44
CA THR A 290 0.62 18.14 3.94
C THR A 290 1.55 18.83 4.91
N GLY A 291 2.82 18.45 4.88
CA GLY A 291 3.86 19.02 5.72
C GLY A 291 4.06 20.52 5.47
N CYS A 292 3.62 21.03 4.32
CA CYS A 292 3.58 22.45 3.99
C CYS A 292 2.41 23.22 4.65
N GLY A 293 1.60 22.55 5.49
CA GLY A 293 0.47 23.16 6.19
C GLY A 293 -0.80 23.31 5.33
N ARG A 294 -0.90 22.61 4.20
CA ARG A 294 -2.11 22.60 3.38
C ARG A 294 -3.02 21.44 3.77
N SER A 295 -4.30 21.60 3.45
CA SER A 295 -5.37 20.66 3.73
C SER A 295 -6.26 20.53 2.50
N TYR A 296 -6.60 19.31 2.13
CA TYR A 296 -7.40 18.97 0.96
C TYR A 296 -8.54 18.05 1.37
N ASP A 297 -9.75 18.37 0.94
CA ASP A 297 -10.88 17.45 1.10
C ASP A 297 -10.61 16.17 0.33
N ALA A 298 -10.86 15.02 0.97
CA ALA A 298 -10.65 13.68 0.42
C ALA A 298 -11.96 12.88 0.37
N ILE A 299 -13.10 13.56 0.39
CA ILE A 299 -14.43 12.94 0.47
C ILE A 299 -15.10 12.71 -0.89
N ALA A 300 -14.56 13.26 -1.97
CA ALA A 300 -15.15 13.11 -3.29
C ALA A 300 -14.96 11.67 -3.80
N THR A 301 -15.95 11.16 -4.51
CA THR A 301 -16.00 9.76 -4.98
C THR A 301 -16.38 9.66 -6.45
N ASP A 302 -16.04 10.69 -7.23
CA ASP A 302 -16.50 10.92 -8.60
C ASP A 302 -15.44 10.59 -9.66
N GLY A 303 -14.32 10.00 -9.25
CA GLY A 303 -13.18 9.69 -10.10
C GLY A 303 -12.30 10.89 -10.43
N SER A 304 -12.58 12.08 -9.86
CA SER A 304 -11.81 13.28 -10.12
C SER A 304 -10.41 13.26 -9.48
N ALA A 305 -9.64 14.31 -9.73
CA ALA A 305 -8.30 14.48 -9.17
C ALA A 305 -8.12 15.92 -8.68
N THR A 306 -7.42 16.07 -7.55
CA THR A 306 -6.97 17.34 -7.02
C THR A 306 -5.44 17.39 -7.09
N ASP A 307 -4.91 18.25 -7.96
CA ASP A 307 -3.48 18.57 -7.99
C ASP A 307 -3.10 19.33 -6.72
N LEU A 308 -2.04 18.90 -6.03
CA LEU A 308 -1.57 19.62 -4.84
C LEU A 308 -0.84 20.91 -5.25
N THR A 309 -1.14 22.01 -4.56
CA THR A 309 -0.65 23.34 -4.92
C THR A 309 0.84 23.53 -4.66
N GLU A 310 1.34 22.87 -3.62
CA GLU A 310 2.76 22.78 -3.26
C GLU A 310 3.52 21.78 -4.12
N ASN A 311 2.85 21.10 -5.04
CA ASN A 311 3.44 20.13 -5.95
C ASN A 311 4.25 19.06 -5.20
N ASP A 312 5.57 19.08 -5.37
CA ASP A 312 6.50 18.11 -4.82
C ASP A 312 7.35 18.69 -3.67
N GLN A 313 6.95 19.86 -3.14
CA GLN A 313 7.63 20.49 -2.01
C GLN A 313 7.39 19.75 -0.70
N SER A 314 6.21 19.16 -0.50
CA SER A 314 5.90 18.47 0.76
C SER A 314 6.58 17.10 0.85
N SER A 315 7.30 16.87 1.95
CA SER A 315 7.87 15.58 2.31
C SER A 315 6.93 14.70 3.12
N SER A 316 5.91 15.27 3.76
CA SER A 316 5.08 14.56 4.72
C SER A 316 3.61 14.76 4.42
N TYR A 317 2.83 13.71 4.64
CA TYR A 317 1.41 13.65 4.34
C TYR A 317 0.69 12.90 5.44
N ALA A 318 -0.55 13.27 5.73
CA ALA A 318 -1.39 12.50 6.64
C ALA A 318 -2.84 12.51 6.19
N TYR A 319 -3.52 11.37 6.34
CA TYR A 319 -4.97 11.35 6.30
C TYR A 319 -5.53 11.39 7.72
N VAL A 320 -6.57 12.20 7.87
CA VAL A 320 -7.38 12.27 9.09
C VAL A 320 -8.79 11.82 8.76
N HIS A 321 -9.42 11.22 9.76
CA HIS A 321 -10.85 10.95 9.72
C HIS A 321 -11.65 12.21 10.07
N ASN A 322 -12.95 12.19 9.80
CA ASN A 322 -13.84 13.21 10.32
C ASN A 322 -14.18 12.92 11.80
N SER A 323 -15.01 13.77 12.39
CA SER A 323 -15.41 13.64 13.80
C SER A 323 -16.40 12.49 14.09
N ALA A 324 -16.63 11.56 13.16
CA ALA A 324 -17.56 10.43 13.33
C ALA A 324 -16.82 9.10 13.56
N GLY A 325 -17.54 8.08 14.04
CA GLY A 325 -16.95 6.76 14.37
C GLY A 325 -17.00 6.45 15.86
N THR A 326 -16.96 5.16 16.20
CA THR A 326 -17.15 4.67 17.58
C THR A 326 -15.97 3.86 18.10
N ASN A 327 -14.96 3.60 17.27
CA ASN A 327 -13.80 2.79 17.60
C ASN A 327 -12.51 3.63 17.66
N GLY A 328 -12.63 4.94 17.81
CA GLY A 328 -11.50 5.88 17.89
C GLY A 328 -10.96 6.33 16.53
N GLU A 329 -11.76 6.20 15.47
CA GLU A 329 -11.45 6.76 14.15
C GLU A 329 -11.16 8.28 14.19
N PRO A 330 -11.94 9.13 14.90
CA PRO A 330 -11.67 10.58 14.99
C PRO A 330 -10.31 10.95 15.58
N ASP A 331 -9.77 10.09 16.45
CA ASP A 331 -8.48 10.31 17.10
C ASP A 331 -7.32 9.69 16.32
N THR A 332 -7.60 8.96 15.24
CA THR A 332 -6.60 8.20 14.48
C THR A 332 -6.10 8.98 13.28
N MET A 333 -4.80 8.97 13.09
CA MET A 333 -4.15 9.44 11.87
C MET A 333 -3.34 8.33 11.24
N VAL A 334 -3.28 8.34 9.91
CA VAL A 334 -2.25 7.61 9.16
C VAL A 334 -1.37 8.62 8.45
N ALA A 335 -0.06 8.47 8.57
CA ALA A 335 0.94 9.38 8.02
C ALA A 335 1.91 8.66 7.09
N LEU A 336 2.48 9.43 6.16
CA LEU A 336 3.54 9.06 5.24
C LEU A 336 4.58 10.18 5.21
N THR A 337 5.85 9.85 5.50
CA THR A 337 6.98 10.75 5.24
C THR A 337 7.83 10.15 4.11
N ILE A 338 8.08 10.94 3.08
CA ILE A 338 8.90 10.63 1.91
C ILE A 338 10.36 10.92 2.23
N HIS A 339 11.22 9.95 1.96
CA HIS A 339 12.67 10.09 2.14
C HIS A 339 13.34 10.48 0.84
N ASP A 340 14.38 11.30 0.92
CA ASP A 340 15.17 11.75 -0.23
C ASP A 340 14.27 12.22 -1.39
N ILE A 341 13.51 13.29 -1.14
CA ILE A 341 12.51 13.84 -2.07
C ILE A 341 13.11 14.05 -3.45
N ALA A 342 14.35 14.53 -3.54
CA ALA A 342 15.01 14.76 -4.81
C ALA A 342 15.10 13.48 -5.65
N LYS A 343 15.49 12.34 -5.04
CA LYS A 343 15.50 11.05 -5.74
C LYS A 343 14.10 10.48 -5.93
N THR A 344 13.30 10.45 -4.87
CA THR A 344 11.97 9.83 -4.89
C THR A 344 11.06 10.55 -5.89
N PHE A 345 11.07 11.88 -5.97
CA PHE A 345 10.28 12.67 -6.92
C PHE A 345 11.04 13.06 -8.20
N ARG A 346 12.23 12.49 -8.41
CA ARG A 346 13.07 12.70 -9.61
C ARG A 346 13.32 14.17 -9.94
N GLN A 347 13.53 15.03 -8.93
CA GLN A 347 13.68 16.48 -9.12
C GLN A 347 14.81 16.79 -10.11
N GLY A 348 14.50 17.58 -11.13
CA GLY A 348 15.44 17.95 -12.19
C GLY A 348 15.84 16.82 -13.16
N MET A 349 15.27 15.62 -13.04
CA MET A 349 15.61 14.50 -13.92
C MET A 349 14.72 14.43 -15.18
N PRO A 350 15.23 13.90 -16.31
CA PRO A 350 14.44 13.66 -17.51
C PRO A 350 13.24 12.75 -17.28
N GLY A 351 12.16 12.96 -18.05
CA GLY A 351 10.96 12.13 -18.00
C GLY A 351 10.08 12.31 -16.77
N ARG A 352 10.47 13.20 -15.85
CA ARG A 352 9.65 13.63 -14.72
C ARG A 352 8.38 14.27 -15.25
N ARG A 353 7.23 13.98 -14.63
CA ARG A 353 5.96 14.61 -14.98
C ARG A 353 6.10 16.14 -14.92
N ALA A 354 5.81 16.80 -16.05
CA ALA A 354 5.94 18.25 -16.19
C ALA A 354 4.58 18.96 -16.20
N ALA A 355 3.51 18.26 -16.57
CA ALA A 355 2.16 18.81 -16.66
C ALA A 355 1.39 18.61 -15.35
N GLY A 356 0.90 19.71 -14.79
CA GLY A 356 0.17 19.73 -13.51
C GLY A 356 1.08 19.42 -12.33
N SER A 357 0.48 19.01 -11.22
CA SER A 357 1.24 18.55 -10.06
C SER A 357 1.76 17.12 -10.26
N ILE A 358 2.97 16.87 -9.77
CA ILE A 358 3.54 15.52 -9.61
C ILE A 358 2.79 14.77 -8.52
N VAL A 359 2.37 15.48 -7.48
CA VAL A 359 1.63 14.91 -6.36
C VAL A 359 0.18 15.32 -6.45
N TRP A 360 -0.72 14.36 -6.54
CA TRP A 360 -2.15 14.64 -6.67
C TRP A 360 -2.97 13.61 -5.90
N LEU A 361 -4.12 14.05 -5.41
CA LEU A 361 -5.11 13.23 -4.72
C LEU A 361 -6.14 12.72 -5.74
N GLN A 362 -6.29 11.41 -5.84
CA GLN A 362 -7.34 10.78 -6.64
C GLN A 362 -8.58 10.51 -5.79
N HIS A 363 -9.70 11.06 -6.25
CA HIS A 363 -11.05 10.87 -5.72
C HIS A 363 -11.73 9.64 -6.32
N ARG A 364 -11.08 8.47 -6.18
CA ARG A 364 -11.34 7.33 -7.07
C ARG A 364 -12.78 6.84 -7.02
N ASP A 365 -13.25 6.47 -5.83
CA ASP A 365 -14.58 5.93 -5.57
C ASP A 365 -14.86 5.92 -4.05
N ALA A 366 -16.03 5.44 -3.65
CA ALA A 366 -16.40 5.35 -2.23
C ALA A 366 -15.51 4.37 -1.42
N GLY A 367 -14.82 3.44 -2.09
CA GLY A 367 -13.94 2.46 -1.47
C GLY A 367 -12.54 2.99 -1.20
N MET A 368 -12.01 3.88 -2.04
CA MET A 368 -10.61 4.30 -1.95
C MET A 368 -10.36 5.76 -2.32
N GLN A 369 -9.52 6.39 -1.51
CA GLN A 369 -8.84 7.65 -1.81
C GLN A 369 -7.34 7.38 -1.91
N LYS A 370 -6.64 8.11 -2.78
CA LYS A 370 -5.23 7.80 -3.00
C LYS A 370 -4.40 9.01 -3.40
N LEU A 371 -3.34 9.25 -2.63
CA LEU A 371 -2.29 10.18 -3.01
C LEU A 371 -1.33 9.49 -3.99
N TYR A 372 -1.06 10.13 -5.12
CA TYR A 372 -0.13 9.68 -6.14
C TYR A 372 1.00 10.68 -6.33
N PRO A 373 2.24 10.29 -6.00
CA PRO A 373 3.43 10.90 -6.56
C PRO A 373 3.72 10.26 -7.93
N GLN A 374 3.31 10.91 -9.03
CA GLN A 374 3.56 10.47 -10.40
C GLN A 374 4.89 11.01 -10.92
N VAL A 375 5.93 10.21 -10.76
CA VAL A 375 7.33 10.59 -10.97
C VAL A 375 7.81 10.37 -12.42
N PHE A 376 7.05 9.62 -13.23
CA PHE A 376 7.29 9.49 -14.67
C PHE A 376 6.04 9.87 -15.48
N ASP A 377 6.26 10.52 -16.61
CA ASP A 377 5.26 10.75 -17.65
C ASP A 377 5.90 10.58 -19.03
N ARG A 378 5.53 9.51 -19.75
CA ARG A 378 6.01 9.19 -21.11
C ARG A 378 7.52 9.35 -21.30
N TYR A 379 8.28 8.48 -20.68
CA TYR A 379 9.74 8.51 -20.71
C TYR A 379 10.34 7.22 -21.25
N THR A 380 11.37 7.31 -22.10
CA THR A 380 12.17 6.15 -22.48
C THR A 380 13.43 6.10 -21.62
N ALA A 381 13.44 5.20 -20.65
CA ALA A 381 14.61 4.97 -19.80
C ALA A 381 15.64 4.13 -20.55
N ALA A 382 16.92 4.50 -20.39
CA ALA A 382 18.02 3.75 -20.97
C ALA A 382 18.37 2.51 -20.13
N ALA A 383 19.05 1.54 -20.75
CA ALA A 383 19.65 0.44 -20.00
C ALA A 383 20.64 0.99 -18.96
N GLY A 384 20.60 0.47 -17.74
CA GLY A 384 21.43 0.89 -16.62
C GLY A 384 20.88 2.05 -15.81
N GLU A 385 19.89 2.80 -16.29
CA GLU A 385 19.26 3.87 -15.51
C GLU A 385 18.55 3.29 -14.28
N THR A 386 18.58 4.05 -13.18
CA THR A 386 17.97 3.67 -11.92
C THR A 386 16.92 4.68 -11.44
N TYR A 387 15.88 4.16 -10.81
CA TYR A 387 14.94 4.91 -10.00
C TYR A 387 14.98 4.42 -8.55
N GLU A 388 14.95 5.33 -7.59
CA GLU A 388 14.93 5.04 -6.16
C GLU A 388 13.75 5.75 -5.52
N ALA A 389 13.03 5.05 -4.63
CA ALA A 389 11.94 5.60 -3.85
C ALA A 389 12.07 5.15 -2.40
N GLY A 390 11.72 6.03 -1.46
CA GLY A 390 11.65 5.64 -0.06
C GLY A 390 10.69 6.49 0.74
N GLY A 391 10.15 5.91 1.80
CA GLY A 391 9.31 6.60 2.76
C GLY A 391 8.94 5.71 3.94
N THR A 392 8.25 6.29 4.92
CA THR A 392 7.79 5.59 6.12
C THR A 392 6.31 5.84 6.32
N TYR A 393 5.54 4.77 6.50
CA TYR A 393 4.14 4.83 6.95
C TYR A 393 4.07 4.69 8.47
N PHE A 394 3.19 5.46 9.10
CA PHE A 394 2.91 5.38 10.54
C PHE A 394 1.42 5.50 10.80
N ILE A 395 0.90 4.71 11.75
CA ILE A 395 -0.49 4.79 12.23
C ILE A 395 -0.40 5.05 13.72
N GLY A 396 -1.12 6.06 14.20
CA GLY A 396 -1.15 6.39 15.61
C GLY A 396 -2.34 7.28 15.94
N GLU A 397 -2.42 7.71 17.19
CA GLU A 397 -3.45 8.63 17.63
C GLU A 397 -2.92 10.04 17.83
N LEU A 398 -3.71 11.00 17.40
CA LEU A 398 -3.60 12.41 17.73
C LEU A 398 -5.02 12.92 17.99
N PRO A 399 -5.48 12.93 19.26
CA PRO A 399 -6.83 13.37 19.59
C PRO A 399 -7.10 14.76 19.06
N LEU A 400 -8.31 14.97 18.53
CA LEU A 400 -8.75 16.24 17.93
C LEU A 400 -7.92 16.70 16.72
N ALA A 401 -7.23 15.79 16.02
CA ALA A 401 -6.47 16.14 14.80
C ALA A 401 -7.33 16.88 13.76
N ASP A 402 -8.59 16.48 13.63
CA ASP A 402 -9.57 17.16 12.77
C ASP A 402 -9.83 18.61 13.19
N ARG A 403 -9.74 18.95 14.48
CA ARG A 403 -9.90 20.34 14.96
C ARG A 403 -8.66 21.18 14.76
N PHE A 404 -7.47 20.58 14.81
CA PHE A 404 -6.21 21.30 14.61
C PHE A 404 -5.89 21.53 13.14
N PHE A 405 -6.37 20.66 12.25
CA PHE A 405 -5.99 20.65 10.84
C PHE A 405 -7.17 20.64 9.85
N GLY A 406 -8.41 20.59 10.35
CA GLY A 406 -9.63 20.54 9.55
C GLY A 406 -10.41 21.84 9.48
#